data_AF-A0A6M1MD77-F1
#
_entry.id   AF-A0A6M1MD77-F1
#
_cell.length_a   1.000
_cell.length_b   1.000
_cell.length_c   1.000
_cell.angle_alpha   90.00
_cell.angle_beta   90.00
_cell.angle_gamma   90.00
#
_symmetry.space_group_name_H-M   'P 1'
#
loop_
_entity.id
_entity.type
_entity.pdbx_description
1 polymer ?
#
loop_
_entity_poly.entity_id
_entity_poly.type
_entity_poly.pdbx_seq_one_letter_code
_entity_poly.pdbx_strand_id
1 'polypeptide(L)'
;MIRRVALLSATLFLSAVGSAQAEKLSLPVGEWGHSSNHGLDCSPPFLKIEPNRVVKRIGGGEGRCPVKKIKKDGRYIRVFATCEYDKSIPDEYLIQGDEDEDSFTLIVKGPTKILFNNTPHELCASAGGVK
;
A
#
# COMPACT_ATOMS: atom_id res chain seq x y z
N MET A 1 -32.56 32.90 -62.37
CA MET A 1 -31.65 31.74 -62.50
C MET A 1 -30.99 31.46 -61.15
N ILE A 2 -30.94 30.17 -60.83
CA ILE A 2 -30.57 29.55 -59.56
C ILE A 2 -29.04 29.51 -59.41
N ARG A 3 -28.52 29.82 -58.20
CA ARG A 3 -27.62 28.91 -57.47
C ARG A 3 -27.34 29.42 -56.05
N ARG A 4 -28.05 28.81 -55.10
CA ARG A 4 -27.67 28.77 -53.69
C ARG A 4 -26.39 27.93 -53.59
N VAL A 5 -25.37 28.43 -52.89
CA VAL A 5 -24.26 27.60 -52.41
C VAL A 5 -24.22 27.76 -50.90
N ALA A 6 -24.83 26.80 -50.21
CA ALA A 6 -24.72 26.66 -48.77
C ALA A 6 -23.40 25.91 -48.47
N LEU A 7 -22.41 26.61 -47.93
CA LEU A 7 -21.22 25.97 -47.36
C LEU A 7 -21.54 25.56 -45.92
N LEU A 8 -21.98 24.32 -45.74
CA LEU A 8 -22.03 23.63 -44.47
C LEU A 8 -20.60 23.40 -43.96
N SER A 9 -20.14 24.25 -43.04
CA SER A 9 -18.87 24.05 -42.33
C SER A 9 -19.11 23.12 -41.14
N ALA A 10 -18.93 21.82 -41.35
CA ALA A 10 -18.90 20.83 -40.29
C ALA A 10 -17.55 20.93 -39.56
N THR A 11 -17.46 21.72 -38.50
CA THR A 11 -16.33 21.64 -37.56
C THR A 11 -16.50 20.38 -36.73
N LEU A 12 -15.76 19.34 -37.14
CA LEU A 12 -15.55 18.11 -36.40
C LEU A 12 -15.15 18.44 -34.95
N PHE A 13 -15.96 17.95 -34.02
CA PHE A 13 -15.63 17.92 -32.61
C PHE A 13 -14.30 17.17 -32.43
N LEU A 14 -13.24 17.90 -32.07
CA LEU A 14 -12.03 17.30 -31.51
C LEU A 14 -12.41 16.73 -30.14
N SER A 15 -12.76 15.45 -30.13
CA SER A 15 -12.81 14.65 -28.92
C SER A 15 -11.41 14.63 -28.32
N ALA A 16 -11.21 15.45 -27.28
CA ALA A 16 -10.06 15.33 -26.40
C ALA A 16 -10.11 13.95 -25.76
N VAL A 17 -9.35 13.00 -26.31
CA VAL A 17 -9.08 11.72 -25.67
C VAL A 17 -8.15 12.01 -24.50
N GLY A 18 -8.73 12.41 -23.37
CA GLY A 18 -8.03 12.45 -22.10
C GLY A 18 -7.62 11.02 -21.75
N SER A 19 -6.37 10.65 -22.00
CA SER A 19 -5.79 9.43 -21.47
C SER A 19 -5.81 9.52 -19.94
N ALA A 20 -6.85 8.97 -19.32
CA ALA A 20 -6.82 8.66 -17.90
C ALA A 20 -5.76 7.57 -17.69
N GLN A 21 -4.51 7.97 -17.45
CA GLN A 21 -3.49 7.05 -16.99
C GLN A 21 -3.95 6.52 -15.63
N ALA A 22 -4.19 5.21 -15.55
CA ALA A 22 -4.47 4.53 -14.30
C ALA A 22 -3.23 4.68 -13.40
N GLU A 23 -3.34 5.49 -12.35
CA GLU A 23 -2.31 5.63 -11.34
C GLU A 23 -2.03 4.25 -10.75
N LYS A 24 -0.81 3.73 -10.97
CA LYS A 24 -0.41 2.42 -10.46
C LYS A 24 -0.42 2.49 -8.94
N LEU A 25 -1.36 1.80 -8.31
CA LEU A 25 -1.44 1.71 -6.85
C LEU A 25 -0.08 1.21 -6.33
N SER A 26 0.52 1.94 -5.41
CA SER A 26 1.82 1.62 -4.83
C SER A 26 1.72 1.55 -3.31
N LEU A 27 2.56 0.72 -2.71
CA LEU A 27 2.65 0.62 -1.26
C LEU A 27 3.67 1.65 -0.73
N PRO A 28 3.45 2.20 0.48
CA PRO A 28 4.35 3.16 1.10
C PRO A 28 5.57 2.41 1.63
N VAL A 29 6.59 2.28 0.79
CA VAL A 29 7.83 1.56 1.11
C VAL A 29 8.55 2.24 2.27
N GLY A 30 9.00 1.46 3.24
CA GLY A 30 9.71 1.96 4.41
C GLY A 30 9.71 1.00 5.59
N GLU A 31 10.43 1.38 6.63
CA GLU A 31 10.37 0.74 7.94
C GLU A 31 9.48 1.61 8.84
N TRP A 32 8.50 0.98 9.46
CA TRP A 32 7.38 1.62 10.13
C TRP A 32 7.35 1.19 11.59
N GLY A 33 7.45 2.17 12.49
CA GLY A 33 7.44 1.97 13.93
C GLY A 33 6.04 2.14 14.50
N HIS A 34 5.78 1.53 15.66
CA HIS A 34 4.51 1.67 16.36
C HIS A 34 4.39 3.09 16.93
N SER A 35 3.27 3.77 16.64
CA SER A 35 3.01 5.10 17.19
C SER A 35 2.16 4.97 18.44
N SER A 36 2.73 5.31 19.60
CA SER A 36 2.02 5.28 20.89
C SER A 36 2.07 6.64 21.60
N ASN A 37 1.35 6.76 22.72
CA ASN A 37 1.43 7.94 23.58
C ASN A 37 2.83 8.15 24.19
N HIS A 38 3.68 7.12 24.18
CA HIS A 38 5.06 7.17 24.66
C HIS A 38 6.07 7.54 23.57
N GLY A 39 5.60 7.85 22.36
CA GLY A 39 6.43 8.19 21.20
C GLY A 39 6.46 7.08 20.14
N LEU A 40 7.32 7.30 19.15
CA LEU A 40 7.55 6.37 18.04
C LEU A 40 8.53 5.28 18.48
N ASP A 41 8.07 4.03 18.48
CA ASP A 41 8.90 2.86 18.73
C ASP A 41 9.31 2.18 17.43
N CYS A 42 10.60 2.27 17.12
CA CYS A 42 11.23 1.66 15.95
C CYS A 42 12.03 0.39 16.27
N SER A 43 12.07 -0.07 17.52
CA SER A 43 12.99 -1.13 17.95
C SER A 43 12.27 -2.34 18.56
N PRO A 44 12.26 -3.50 17.88
CA PRO A 44 12.60 -3.71 16.47
C PRO A 44 11.49 -3.15 15.55
N PRO A 45 11.77 -2.80 14.28
CA PRO A 45 10.72 -2.32 13.38
C PRO A 45 9.64 -3.39 13.24
N PHE A 46 8.45 -3.11 13.76
CA PHE A 46 7.32 -4.03 13.76
C PHE A 46 6.84 -4.35 12.34
N LEU A 47 7.01 -3.39 11.42
CA LEU A 47 6.52 -3.46 10.07
C LEU A 47 7.53 -2.88 9.08
N LYS A 48 7.91 -3.66 8.08
CA LYS A 48 8.65 -3.20 6.91
C LYS A 48 7.84 -3.46 5.66
N ILE A 49 7.57 -2.41 4.91
CA ILE A 49 6.85 -2.48 3.64
C ILE A 49 7.88 -2.34 2.53
N GLU A 50 7.96 -3.33 1.67
CA GLU A 50 8.80 -3.34 0.47
C GLU A 50 7.92 -3.33 -0.79
N PRO A 51 8.49 -3.10 -1.99
CA PRO A 51 7.69 -3.02 -3.21
C PRO A 51 6.82 -4.26 -3.50
N ASN A 52 7.27 -5.45 -3.09
CA ASN A 52 6.63 -6.73 -3.40
C ASN A 52 6.41 -7.63 -2.18
N ARG A 53 6.70 -7.17 -0.96
CA ARG A 53 6.48 -7.95 0.27
C ARG A 53 6.24 -7.05 1.48
N VAL A 54 5.56 -7.60 2.46
CA VAL A 54 5.44 -7.02 3.81
C VAL A 54 6.21 -7.93 4.77
N VAL A 55 7.05 -7.36 5.62
CA VAL A 55 7.75 -8.09 6.68
C VAL A 55 7.22 -7.59 8.02
N LYS A 56 6.78 -8.53 8.87
CA LYS A 56 6.30 -8.26 10.23
C LYS A 56 7.23 -8.91 11.23
N ARG A 57 7.53 -8.25 12.34
CA ARG A 57 8.25 -8.87 13.46
C ARG A 57 7.26 -9.20 14.58
N ILE A 58 7.20 -10.47 14.98
CA ILE A 58 6.26 -10.98 15.99
C ILE A 58 6.98 -12.07 16.79
N GLY A 59 6.80 -12.10 18.12
CA GLY A 59 7.31 -13.19 18.96
C GLY A 59 8.83 -13.43 18.88
N GLY A 60 9.61 -12.40 18.51
CA GLY A 60 11.06 -12.51 18.32
C GLY A 60 11.53 -13.07 16.97
N GLY A 61 10.61 -13.39 16.04
CA GLY A 61 10.92 -13.79 14.66
C GLY A 61 10.33 -12.86 13.61
N GLU A 62 10.50 -13.21 12.32
CA GLU A 62 9.93 -12.49 11.18
C GLU A 62 8.87 -13.31 10.43
N GLY A 63 7.76 -12.65 10.07
CA GLY A 63 6.82 -13.10 9.07
C GLY A 63 7.07 -12.36 7.76
N ARG A 64 7.35 -13.09 6.68
CA ARG A 64 7.62 -12.56 5.35
C ARG A 64 6.43 -12.85 4.45
N CYS A 65 5.77 -11.81 3.98
CA CYS A 65 4.50 -11.91 3.27
C CYS A 65 4.63 -11.32 1.86
N PRO A 66 5.08 -12.11 0.86
CA PRO A 66 5.04 -11.72 -0.54
C PRO A 66 3.65 -11.26 -0.97
N VAL A 67 3.57 -10.07 -1.59
CA VAL A 67 2.33 -9.47 -2.06
C VAL A 67 1.90 -10.16 -3.35
N LYS A 68 0.72 -10.79 -3.33
CA LYS A 68 0.08 -11.37 -4.51
C LYS A 68 -0.71 -10.33 -5.29
N LYS A 69 -1.44 -9.47 -4.57
CA LYS A 69 -2.34 -8.49 -5.16
C LYS A 69 -2.56 -7.31 -4.23
N ILE A 70 -2.74 -6.14 -4.82
CA ILE A 70 -3.22 -4.94 -4.13
C ILE A 70 -4.52 -4.48 -4.77
N LYS A 71 -5.48 -4.08 -3.94
CA LYS A 71 -6.75 -3.49 -4.38
C LYS A 71 -7.01 -2.20 -3.60
N LYS A 72 -7.55 -1.20 -4.27
CA LYS A 72 -8.12 -0.03 -3.60
C LYS A 72 -9.56 -0.36 -3.20
N ASP A 73 -9.89 -0.17 -1.93
CA ASP A 73 -11.18 -0.44 -1.32
C ASP A 73 -11.63 0.83 -0.58
N GLY A 74 -12.21 1.78 -1.35
CA GLY A 74 -12.47 3.13 -0.89
C GLY A 74 -11.19 3.86 -0.47
N ARG A 75 -11.06 4.14 0.84
CA ARG A 75 -9.87 4.79 1.44
C ARG A 75 -8.77 3.81 1.84
N TYR A 76 -9.04 2.51 1.76
CA TYR A 76 -8.11 1.45 2.14
C TYR A 76 -7.36 0.93 0.91
N ILE A 77 -6.12 0.55 1.12
CA ILE A 77 -5.37 -0.34 0.24
C ILE A 77 -5.43 -1.71 0.92
N ARG A 78 -6.08 -2.67 0.27
CA ARG A 78 -6.10 -4.07 0.70
C ARG A 78 -4.96 -4.80 0.01
N VAL A 79 -4.10 -5.40 0.81
CA VAL A 79 -2.93 -6.16 0.36
C VAL A 79 -3.20 -7.64 0.62
N PHE A 80 -3.24 -8.43 -0.44
CA PHE A 80 -3.36 -9.89 -0.37
C PHE A 80 -1.96 -10.48 -0.47
N ALA A 81 -1.61 -11.33 0.47
CA ALA A 81 -0.29 -11.93 0.59
C ALA A 81 -0.38 -13.37 1.09
N THR A 82 0.74 -14.08 1.01
CA THR A 82 0.91 -15.39 1.64
C THR A 82 2.07 -15.25 2.61
N CYS A 83 1.89 -15.39 3.92
CA CYS A 83 2.97 -15.22 4.87
C CYS A 83 3.71 -16.52 5.17
N GLU A 84 5.04 -16.43 5.14
CA GLU A 84 5.94 -17.44 5.67
C GLU A 84 6.54 -16.91 6.98
N TYR A 85 6.32 -17.64 8.07
CA TYR A 85 6.78 -17.25 9.41
C TYR A 85 8.02 -18.04 9.82
N ASP A 86 8.97 -17.36 10.48
CA ASP A 86 10.12 -18.04 11.09
C ASP A 86 9.65 -19.08 12.12
N LYS A 87 10.28 -20.25 12.14
CA LYS A 87 9.96 -21.35 13.08
C LYS A 87 10.13 -20.98 14.55
N SER A 88 10.83 -19.90 14.84
CA SER A 88 11.00 -19.38 16.21
C SER A 88 9.77 -18.64 16.72
N ILE A 89 8.81 -18.31 15.85
CA ILE A 89 7.57 -17.65 16.26
C ILE A 89 6.64 -18.71 16.87
N PRO A 90 6.26 -18.58 18.15
CA PRO A 90 5.33 -19.52 18.76
C PRO A 90 3.96 -19.51 18.07
N ASP A 91 3.34 -20.68 17.93
CA ASP A 91 2.07 -20.85 17.19
C ASP A 91 0.94 -19.95 17.71
N GLU A 92 0.93 -19.60 18.99
CA GLU A 92 -0.03 -18.68 19.61
C GLU A 92 0.00 -17.25 19.02
N TYR A 93 1.12 -16.85 18.41
CA TYR A 93 1.27 -15.58 17.70
C TYR A 93 0.95 -15.67 16.20
N LEU A 94 0.87 -16.89 15.67
CA LEU A 94 0.47 -17.16 14.31
C LEU A 94 -1.05 -17.13 14.27
N ILE A 95 -1.62 -15.99 13.88
CA ILE A 95 -3.04 -15.93 13.54
C ILE A 95 -3.21 -16.73 12.25
N GLN A 96 -3.47 -18.03 12.38
CA GLN A 96 -3.87 -18.87 11.27
C GLN A 96 -5.27 -18.41 10.85
N GLY A 97 -5.36 -17.69 9.74
CA GLY A 97 -6.64 -17.46 9.08
C GLY A 97 -7.17 -18.77 8.52
N ASP A 98 -8.49 -18.94 8.49
CA ASP A 98 -9.18 -20.11 7.94
C ASP A 98 -8.99 -20.29 6.42
N GLU A 99 -8.28 -19.40 5.74
CA GLU A 99 -8.07 -19.42 4.30
C GLU A 99 -6.60 -19.08 4.00
N ASP A 100 -6.01 -19.77 3.02
CA ASP A 100 -4.59 -19.76 2.63
C ASP A 100 -4.01 -18.39 2.16
N GLU A 101 -4.72 -17.28 2.42
CA GLU A 101 -4.33 -15.91 2.06
C GLU A 101 -4.44 -14.94 3.25
N ASP A 102 -3.30 -14.41 3.69
CA ASP A 102 -3.26 -13.28 4.60
C ASP A 102 -3.71 -12.00 3.89
N SER A 103 -4.62 -11.24 4.51
CA SER A 103 -5.01 -9.92 4.01
C SER A 103 -4.69 -8.81 5.01
N PHE A 104 -4.01 -7.78 4.52
CA PHE A 104 -3.71 -6.58 5.28
C PHE A 104 -4.51 -5.39 4.77
N THR A 105 -4.87 -4.51 5.68
CA THR A 105 -5.50 -3.23 5.36
C THR A 105 -4.53 -2.10 5.66
N LEU A 106 -4.38 -1.19 4.71
CA LEU A 106 -3.47 -0.06 4.81
C LEU A 106 -4.23 1.23 4.51
N ILE A 107 -4.05 2.26 5.33
CA ILE A 107 -4.47 3.63 5.03
C ILE A 107 -3.25 4.53 5.10
N VAL A 108 -2.94 5.24 4.01
CA VAL A 108 -1.93 6.31 4.03
C VAL A 108 -2.58 7.56 4.60
N LYS A 109 -2.11 8.01 5.78
CA LYS A 109 -2.61 9.22 6.45
C LYS A 109 -1.77 10.46 6.12
N GLY A 110 -0.53 10.25 5.72
CA GLY A 110 0.39 11.28 5.25
C GLY A 110 1.70 10.65 4.78
N PRO A 111 2.70 11.46 4.37
CA PRO A 111 3.97 10.95 3.84
C PRO A 111 4.73 10.04 4.82
N THR A 112 4.57 10.26 6.12
CA THR A 112 5.27 9.53 7.19
C THR A 112 4.33 8.84 8.16
N LYS A 113 3.03 8.75 7.85
CA LYS A 113 2.02 8.17 8.77
C LYS A 113 1.08 7.23 8.03
N ILE A 114 0.91 6.03 8.57
CA ILE A 114 -0.02 5.01 8.04
C ILE A 114 -0.87 4.41 9.17
N LEU A 115 -2.00 3.80 8.80
CA LEU A 115 -2.61 2.75 9.61
C LEU A 115 -2.44 1.43 8.88
N PHE A 116 -1.84 0.46 9.57
CA PHE A 116 -1.71 -0.92 9.10
C PHE A 116 -2.54 -1.82 10.02
N ASN A 117 -3.54 -2.53 9.47
CA ASN A 117 -4.52 -3.30 10.25
C ASN A 117 -5.10 -2.51 11.43
N ASN A 118 -5.55 -1.28 11.16
CA ASN A 118 -6.07 -0.33 12.14
C ASN A 118 -5.09 0.08 13.25
N THR A 119 -3.81 -0.29 13.15
CA THR A 119 -2.76 0.10 14.08
C THR A 119 -1.96 1.28 13.51
N PRO A 120 -1.83 2.40 14.25
CA PRO A 120 -1.09 3.56 13.77
C PRO A 120 0.41 3.28 13.75
N HIS A 121 1.06 3.66 12.65
CA HIS A 121 2.51 3.59 12.51
C HIS A 121 3.06 4.89 11.92
N GLU A 122 4.27 5.24 12.30
CA GLU A 122 5.03 6.33 11.68
C GLU A 122 6.32 5.79 11.05
N LEU A 123 6.78 6.47 10.00
CA LEU A 123 7.99 6.09 9.28
C LEU A 123 9.20 6.26 10.20
N CYS A 124 9.94 5.18 10.42
CA CYS A 124 11.20 5.24 11.14
C CYS A 124 12.22 6.03 10.32
N ALA A 125 13.01 6.87 11.00
CA ALA A 125 14.15 7.51 10.36
C ALA A 125 15.05 6.40 9.79
N SER A 126 15.27 6.40 8.47
CA SER A 126 16.23 5.49 7.85
C SER A 126 17.57 5.67 8.56
N ALA A 127 18.17 4.59 9.03
CA ALA A 127 19.51 4.56 9.64
C ALA A 127 20.65 4.92 8.65
N GLY A 128 20.37 5.74 7.62
CA GLY A 128 21.28 6.10 6.54
C GLY A 128 21.15 7.57 6.10
N GLY A 129 20.70 8.46 6.98
CA GLY A 129 20.78 9.90 6.76
C GLY A 129 22.18 10.44 7.03
N VAL A 130 23.20 9.98 6.29
CA VAL A 130 24.48 10.68 6.20
C VAL A 130 24.41 11.58 4.96
N LYS A 131 24.39 12.88 5.21
CA LYS A 131 24.61 13.93 4.20
C LYS A 131 25.98 13.79 3.56
#